data_AF-A0A522EUC4-F1
#
_entry.id   AF-A0A522EUC4-F1
#
_cell.length_a   1.000
_cell.length_b   1.000
_cell.length_c   1.000
_cell.angle_alpha   90.00
_cell.angle_beta   90.00
_cell.angle_gamma   90.00
#
_symmetry.space_group_name_H-M   'P 1'
#
loop_
_entity.id
_entity.type
_entity.pdbx_description
1 polymer ?
#
loop_
_entity_poly.entity_id
_entity_poly.type
_entity_poly.pdbx_seq_one_letter_code
_entity_poly.pdbx_strand_id
1 'polypeptide(L)'
;MREPTHYATLVPDTSVLVEGLVSAKIEDNDIEVETIVVHEFAIAFFEHLATQNKAAGFLGLDELEKLRDYSSKLNFKLEFIGKKPHPMELRNMTSDEVDSEIRDLAYEQDATLFTSDKVQWRIAQTKGILVLYVKPSAKPKPIALDSFFDEQTMSLHLREDVAPMAKKGVPGNWNF
;
A
#
# COMPACT_ATOMS: atom_id res chain seq x y z
N MET A 1 -22.67 14.67 3.15
CA MET A 1 -21.61 13.67 3.35
C MET A 1 -22.13 12.35 2.82
N ARG A 2 -21.33 11.57 2.08
CA ARG A 2 -21.71 10.20 1.74
C ARG A 2 -21.54 9.36 3.01
N GLU A 3 -22.47 8.44 3.26
CA GLU A 3 -22.30 7.47 4.34
C GLU A 3 -21.16 6.50 3.97
N PRO A 4 -20.31 6.11 4.93
CA PRO A 4 -19.23 5.17 4.69
C PRO A 4 -19.81 3.82 4.26
N THR A 5 -19.09 3.11 3.39
CA THR A 5 -19.44 1.72 3.09
C THR A 5 -18.92 0.82 4.21
N HIS A 6 -19.81 0.07 4.84
CA HIS A 6 -19.48 -0.78 5.98
C HIS A 6 -19.00 -2.18 5.54
N TYR A 7 -17.88 -2.64 6.10
CA TYR A 7 -17.31 -3.96 5.87
C TYR A 7 -17.08 -4.69 7.20
N ALA A 8 -17.60 -5.92 7.35
CA ALA A 8 -17.34 -6.71 8.56
C ALA A 8 -15.85 -7.11 8.66
N THR A 9 -15.34 -7.76 7.61
CA THR A 9 -13.94 -8.19 7.54
C THR A 9 -13.32 -7.75 6.22
N LEU A 10 -12.19 -7.07 6.29
CA LEU A 10 -11.43 -6.59 5.14
C LEU A 10 -10.03 -7.21 5.13
N VAL A 11 -9.63 -7.78 4.00
CA VAL A 11 -8.30 -8.39 3.80
C VAL A 11 -7.55 -7.59 2.74
N PRO A 12 -6.66 -6.66 3.12
CA PRO A 12 -5.89 -5.88 2.17
C PRO A 12 -4.76 -6.70 1.52
N ASP A 13 -4.58 -6.52 0.22
CA ASP A 13 -3.45 -7.09 -0.53
C ASP A 13 -2.17 -6.24 -0.44
N THR A 14 -1.09 -6.72 -1.04
CA THR A 14 0.18 -6.00 -1.02
C THR A 14 0.09 -4.62 -1.68
N SER A 15 -0.70 -4.50 -2.75
CA SER A 15 -0.83 -3.26 -3.52
C SER A 15 -1.45 -2.12 -2.70
N VAL A 16 -2.56 -2.37 -1.98
CA VAL A 16 -3.24 -1.33 -1.20
C VAL A 16 -2.49 -0.97 0.07
N LEU A 17 -1.71 -1.90 0.62
CA LEU A 17 -0.85 -1.66 1.77
C LEU A 17 0.33 -0.75 1.38
N VAL A 18 0.99 -1.03 0.25
CA VAL A 18 2.11 -0.20 -0.22
C VAL A 18 1.65 1.21 -0.62
N GLU A 19 0.48 1.34 -1.23
CA GLU A 19 -0.08 2.63 -1.66
C GLU A 19 -0.73 3.42 -0.51
N GLY A 20 -0.81 2.86 0.70
CA GLY A 20 -1.43 3.50 1.86
C GLY A 20 -2.94 3.75 1.70
N LEU A 21 -3.61 2.93 0.89
CA LEU A 21 -5.02 3.14 0.53
C LEU A 21 -5.98 2.72 1.64
N VAL A 22 -5.56 1.83 2.54
CA VAL A 22 -6.41 1.33 3.61
C VAL A 22 -6.62 2.43 4.65
N SER A 23 -5.54 3.00 5.16
CA SER A 23 -5.55 4.13 6.10
C SER A 23 -6.23 5.34 5.49
N ALA A 24 -5.91 5.71 4.24
CA ALA A 24 -6.51 6.85 3.56
C ALA A 24 -8.04 6.72 3.42
N LYS A 25 -8.56 5.52 3.09
CA LYS A 25 -10.01 5.30 2.97
C LYS A 25 -10.74 5.37 4.29
N ILE A 26 -10.09 4.97 5.37
CA ILE A 26 -10.62 5.07 6.74
C ILE A 26 -10.63 6.54 7.19
N GLU A 27 -9.55 7.29 6.94
CA GLU A 27 -9.45 8.73 7.25
C GLU A 27 -10.49 9.57 6.51
N ASP A 28 -10.68 9.30 5.21
CA ASP A 28 -11.64 10.02 4.37
C ASP A 28 -13.11 9.67 4.71
N ASN A 29 -13.34 8.74 5.66
CA ASN A 29 -14.65 8.19 6.02
C ASN A 29 -15.38 7.58 4.80
N ASP A 30 -14.62 7.02 3.86
CA ASP A 30 -15.12 6.32 2.68
C ASP A 30 -15.52 4.87 3.04
N ILE A 31 -14.77 4.25 3.97
CA ILE A 31 -15.02 2.90 4.47
C ILE A 31 -15.07 2.89 6.00
N GLU A 32 -15.96 2.07 6.54
CA GLU A 32 -16.01 1.71 7.95
C GLU A 32 -15.82 0.20 8.04
N VAL A 33 -14.98 -0.27 8.97
CA VAL A 33 -14.60 -1.68 9.06
C VAL A 33 -14.60 -2.16 10.49
N GLU A 34 -15.10 -3.37 10.76
CA GLU A 34 -15.03 -3.98 12.10
C GLU A 34 -13.68 -4.65 12.35
N THR A 35 -13.18 -5.42 11.36
CA THR A 35 -11.91 -6.15 11.43
C THR A 35 -11.11 -6.03 10.14
N ILE A 36 -9.84 -5.64 10.27
CA ILE A 36 -8.84 -5.72 9.21
C ILE A 36 -7.95 -6.92 9.50
N VAL A 37 -7.85 -7.82 8.52
CA VAL A 37 -7.02 -9.03 8.63
C VAL A 37 -5.88 -8.94 7.63
N VAL A 38 -4.65 -8.84 8.14
CA VAL A 38 -3.45 -8.82 7.31
C VAL A 38 -2.82 -10.21 7.29
N HIS A 39 -2.51 -10.72 6.09
CA HIS A 39 -1.89 -12.03 5.97
C HIS A 39 -0.41 -12.01 6.43
N GLU A 40 0.03 -13.03 7.17
CA GLU A 40 1.43 -13.15 7.65
C GLU A 40 2.48 -13.14 6.51
N PHE A 41 2.13 -13.65 5.33
CA PHE A 41 2.99 -13.52 4.13
C PHE A 41 3.25 -12.06 3.73
N ALA A 42 2.26 -11.16 3.87
CA ALA A 42 2.46 -9.75 3.52
C ALA A 42 3.50 -9.09 4.43
N ILE A 43 3.45 -9.40 5.73
CA ILE A 43 4.42 -8.91 6.72
C ILE A 43 5.82 -9.38 6.35
N ALA A 44 5.98 -10.69 6.13
CA ALA A 44 7.27 -11.28 5.80
C ALA A 44 7.82 -10.77 4.46
N PHE A 45 6.95 -10.50 3.50
CA PHE A 45 7.30 -9.87 2.23
C PHE A 45 7.82 -8.44 2.43
N PHE A 46 7.14 -7.61 3.21
CA PHE A 46 7.60 -6.25 3.50
C PHE A 46 8.91 -6.22 4.28
N GLU A 47 9.07 -7.10 5.28
CA GLU A 47 10.32 -7.28 6.00
C GLU A 47 11.46 -7.63 5.03
N HIS A 48 11.24 -8.61 4.13
CA HIS A 48 12.21 -8.98 3.12
C HIS A 48 12.60 -7.80 2.22
N LEU A 49 11.62 -7.05 1.71
CA LEU A 49 11.87 -5.88 0.87
C LEU A 49 12.62 -4.78 1.63
N ALA A 50 12.28 -4.52 2.89
CA ALA A 50 12.94 -3.52 3.73
C ALA A 50 14.40 -3.90 4.01
N THR A 51 14.70 -5.17 4.28
CA THR A 51 16.10 -5.63 4.42
C THR A 51 16.93 -5.44 3.15
N GLN A 52 16.28 -5.39 1.98
CA GLN A 52 16.90 -5.08 0.69
C GLN A 52 16.93 -3.58 0.37
N ASN A 53 16.56 -2.71 1.32
CA ASN A 53 16.41 -1.26 1.13
C ASN A 53 15.44 -0.87 0.00
N LYS A 54 14.43 -1.70 -0.28
CA LYS A 54 13.40 -1.37 -1.28
C LYS A 54 12.31 -0.53 -0.63
N ALA A 55 11.99 0.62 -1.24
CA ALA A 55 11.00 1.56 -0.74
C ALA A 55 9.64 0.92 -0.41
N ALA A 56 9.16 -0.02 -1.24
CA ALA A 56 7.91 -0.73 -1.02
C ALA A 56 7.85 -1.50 0.31
N GLY A 57 8.99 -1.99 0.82
CA GLY A 57 9.05 -2.65 2.11
C GLY A 57 8.76 -1.68 3.27
N PHE A 58 9.41 -0.52 3.25
CA PHE A 58 9.18 0.53 4.26
C PHE A 58 7.75 1.08 4.17
N LEU A 59 7.24 1.36 2.96
CA LEU A 59 5.87 1.84 2.76
C LEU A 59 4.82 0.87 3.32
N GLY A 60 5.00 -0.44 3.07
CA GLY A 60 4.10 -1.45 3.63
C GLY A 60 4.15 -1.51 5.15
N LEU A 61 5.34 -1.41 5.76
CA LEU A 61 5.49 -1.37 7.22
C LEU A 61 4.87 -0.10 7.83
N ASP A 62 5.11 1.07 7.23
CA ASP A 62 4.53 2.35 7.66
C ASP A 62 2.99 2.30 7.65
N GLU A 63 2.39 1.67 6.65
CA GLU A 63 0.94 1.48 6.58
C GLU A 63 0.44 0.58 7.72
N LEU A 64 1.14 -0.53 8.03
CA LEU A 64 0.76 -1.41 9.13
C LEU A 64 0.84 -0.70 10.49
N GLU A 65 1.83 0.17 10.70
CA GLU A 65 1.95 1.02 11.88
C GLU A 65 0.76 2.00 11.99
N LYS A 66 0.41 2.67 10.89
CA LYS A 66 -0.78 3.56 10.85
C LYS A 66 -2.06 2.81 11.17
N LEU A 67 -2.27 1.62 10.60
CA LEU A 67 -3.46 0.80 10.87
C LEU A 67 -3.53 0.37 12.33
N ARG A 68 -2.39 0.09 12.99
CA ARG A 68 -2.34 -0.21 14.43
C ARG A 68 -2.76 0.99 15.27
N ASP A 69 -2.31 2.18 14.92
CA ASP A 69 -2.70 3.43 15.57
C ASP A 69 -4.20 3.72 15.39
N TYR A 70 -4.74 3.49 14.19
CA TYR A 70 -6.15 3.72 13.87
C TYR A 70 -7.08 2.69 14.51
N SER A 71 -6.67 1.43 14.61
CA SER A 71 -7.40 0.40 15.33
C SER A 71 -7.73 0.84 16.76
N SER A 72 -6.76 1.49 17.42
CA SER A 72 -6.93 1.99 18.80
C SER A 72 -7.84 3.23 18.90
N LYS A 73 -7.89 4.06 17.86
CA LYS A 73 -8.64 5.33 17.84
C LYS A 73 -10.06 5.20 17.31
N LEU A 74 -10.26 4.31 16.33
CA LEU A 74 -11.50 4.16 15.55
C LEU A 74 -12.24 2.86 15.85
N ASN A 75 -11.79 2.10 16.87
CA ASN A 75 -12.47 0.95 17.44
C ASN A 75 -12.74 -0.21 16.46
N PHE A 76 -11.81 -0.47 15.53
CA PHE A 76 -11.78 -1.68 14.72
C PHE A 76 -10.65 -2.62 15.17
N LYS A 77 -10.76 -3.91 14.88
CA LYS A 77 -9.73 -4.91 15.20
C LYS A 77 -8.71 -5.04 14.08
N LEU A 78 -7.42 -5.11 14.43
CA LEU A 78 -6.35 -5.44 13.50
C LEU A 78 -5.73 -6.78 13.87
N GLU A 79 -5.96 -7.78 13.01
CA GLU A 79 -5.52 -9.16 13.20
C GLU A 79 -4.48 -9.55 12.14
N PHE A 80 -3.55 -10.43 12.54
CA PHE A 80 -2.55 -11.00 11.67
C PHE A 80 -2.79 -12.51 11.60
N ILE A 81 -3.15 -13.00 10.42
CA ILE A 81 -3.60 -14.39 10.22
C ILE A 81 -2.83 -15.00 9.06
N GLY A 82 -2.67 -16.32 9.10
CA GLY A 82 -2.01 -17.09 8.04
C GLY A 82 -0.76 -17.77 8.54
N LYS A 83 -0.22 -18.66 7.72
CA LYS A 83 1.06 -19.31 7.97
C LYS A 83 2.19 -18.32 7.72
N LYS A 84 3.28 -18.41 8.50
CA LYS A 84 4.52 -17.69 8.17
C LYS A 84 5.26 -18.45 7.05
N PRO A 85 5.80 -17.74 6.04
CA PRO A 85 6.55 -18.39 4.98
C PRO A 85 7.84 -19.01 5.51
N HIS A 86 8.25 -20.11 4.91
CA HIS A 86 9.53 -20.73 5.23
C HIS A 86 10.70 -19.84 4.72
N PRO A 87 11.86 -19.78 5.41
CA PRO A 87 13.00 -18.96 4.97
C PRO A 87 13.47 -19.19 3.52
N MET A 88 13.26 -20.39 2.97
CA MET A 88 13.56 -20.68 1.57
C MET A 88 12.57 -20.05 0.59
N GLU A 89 11.29 -19.97 0.96
CA GLU A 89 10.22 -19.37 0.14
C GLU A 89 10.46 -17.86 0.00
N LEU A 90 10.90 -17.21 1.09
CA LEU A 90 11.17 -15.77 1.12
C LEU A 90 12.17 -15.28 0.06
N ARG A 91 13.15 -16.11 -0.35
CA ARG A 91 14.18 -15.67 -1.31
C ARG A 91 13.66 -15.48 -2.74
N ASN A 92 12.65 -16.27 -3.11
CA ASN A 92 12.06 -16.25 -4.46
C ASN A 92 10.64 -15.69 -4.44
N MET A 93 10.18 -15.23 -3.28
CA MET A 93 8.82 -14.78 -3.07
C MET A 93 8.50 -13.58 -3.96
N THR A 94 7.44 -13.72 -4.74
CA THR A 94 6.89 -12.63 -5.56
C THR A 94 5.65 -12.04 -4.90
N SER A 95 5.30 -10.81 -5.28
CA SER A 95 4.03 -10.20 -4.88
C SER A 95 2.85 -11.09 -5.27
N ASP A 96 2.90 -11.74 -6.42
CA ASP A 96 1.81 -12.58 -6.94
C ASP A 96 1.55 -13.82 -6.07
N GLU A 97 2.61 -14.41 -5.51
CA GLU A 97 2.50 -15.55 -4.58
C GLU A 97 1.88 -15.10 -3.25
N VAL A 98 2.33 -13.96 -2.73
CA VAL A 98 1.76 -13.36 -1.51
C VAL A 98 0.28 -13.02 -1.72
N ASP A 99 -0.03 -12.37 -2.83
CA ASP A 99 -1.39 -11.99 -3.20
C ASP A 99 -2.29 -13.22 -3.41
N SER A 100 -1.75 -14.37 -3.84
CA SER A 100 -2.51 -15.61 -3.88
C SER A 100 -2.94 -16.09 -2.49
N GLU A 101 -2.01 -16.14 -1.54
CA GLU A 101 -2.30 -16.55 -0.15
C GLU A 101 -3.29 -15.58 0.52
N ILE A 102 -3.15 -14.28 0.27
CA ILE A 102 -4.10 -13.25 0.74
C ILE A 102 -5.51 -13.51 0.19
N ARG A 103 -5.61 -13.84 -1.10
CA ARG A 103 -6.89 -14.14 -1.76
C ARG A 103 -7.56 -15.36 -1.14
N ASP A 104 -6.77 -16.39 -0.88
CA ASP A 104 -7.27 -17.65 -0.34
C ASP A 104 -7.73 -17.44 1.11
N LEU A 105 -7.02 -16.65 1.91
CA LEU A 105 -7.49 -16.21 3.23
C LEU A 105 -8.82 -15.45 3.16
N ALA A 106 -8.97 -14.52 2.21
CA ALA A 106 -10.22 -13.78 2.04
C ALA A 106 -11.40 -14.70 1.68
N TYR A 107 -11.15 -15.72 0.85
CA TYR A 107 -12.15 -16.74 0.54
C TYR A 107 -12.50 -17.61 1.75
N GLU A 108 -11.52 -18.07 2.52
CA GLU A 108 -11.72 -18.93 3.69
C GLU A 108 -12.50 -18.25 4.82
N GLN A 109 -12.39 -16.93 4.94
CA GLN A 109 -13.06 -16.14 5.98
C GLN A 109 -14.36 -15.47 5.53
N ASP A 110 -14.84 -15.73 4.30
CA ASP A 110 -15.95 -14.99 3.69
C ASP A 110 -15.75 -13.46 3.77
N ALA A 111 -14.49 -13.02 3.67
CA ALA A 111 -14.08 -11.63 3.87
C ALA A 111 -13.99 -10.88 2.54
N THR A 112 -13.97 -9.55 2.62
CA THR A 112 -13.79 -8.70 1.43
C THR A 112 -12.30 -8.49 1.17
N LEU A 113 -11.81 -8.97 0.03
CA LEU A 113 -10.47 -8.65 -0.47
C LEU A 113 -10.40 -7.17 -0.86
N PHE A 114 -9.40 -6.43 -0.40
CA PHE A 114 -9.16 -5.06 -0.83
C PHE A 114 -7.88 -5.00 -1.68
N THR A 115 -8.01 -4.59 -2.94
CA THR A 115 -6.92 -4.57 -3.91
C THR A 115 -6.95 -3.32 -4.80
N SER A 116 -5.77 -2.88 -5.24
CA SER A 116 -5.59 -1.92 -6.33
C SER A 116 -5.00 -2.56 -7.59
N ASP A 117 -4.71 -3.86 -7.53
CA ASP A 117 -4.28 -4.68 -8.66
C ASP A 117 -5.48 -5.21 -9.44
N LYS A 118 -5.50 -4.89 -10.74
CA LYS A 118 -6.58 -5.27 -11.66
C LYS A 118 -6.64 -6.78 -11.94
N VAL A 119 -5.50 -7.46 -11.98
CA VAL A 119 -5.40 -8.91 -12.17
C VAL A 119 -5.94 -9.62 -10.93
N GLN A 120 -5.48 -9.22 -9.75
CA GLN A 120 -5.94 -9.73 -8.46
C GLN A 120 -7.46 -9.60 -8.32
N TRP A 121 -8.00 -8.41 -8.63
CA TRP A 121 -9.44 -8.13 -8.66
C TRP A 121 -10.22 -9.07 -9.59
N ARG A 122 -9.75 -9.26 -10.84
CA ARG A 122 -10.44 -10.13 -11.82
C ARG A 122 -10.48 -11.58 -11.39
N ILE A 123 -9.38 -12.07 -10.81
CA ILE A 123 -9.32 -13.45 -10.33
C ILE A 123 -10.24 -13.61 -9.10
N ALA A 124 -10.27 -12.64 -8.19
CA ALA A 124 -11.17 -12.65 -7.04
C ALA A 124 -12.64 -12.74 -7.48
N GLN A 125 -13.07 -11.91 -8.45
CA GLN A 125 -14.41 -12.00 -9.02
C GLN A 125 -14.69 -13.36 -9.66
N THR A 126 -13.71 -13.94 -10.36
CA THR A 126 -13.85 -15.26 -11.00
C THR A 126 -13.98 -16.38 -9.98
N LYS A 127 -13.30 -16.28 -8.83
CA LYS A 127 -13.40 -17.22 -7.71
C LYS A 127 -14.65 -17.00 -6.83
N GLY A 128 -15.44 -15.95 -7.09
CA GLY A 128 -16.61 -15.61 -6.27
C GLY A 128 -16.25 -14.95 -4.93
N ILE A 129 -15.04 -14.41 -4.79
CA ILE A 129 -14.58 -13.70 -3.59
C ILE A 129 -15.13 -12.27 -3.61
N LEU A 130 -15.65 -11.81 -2.46
CA LEU A 130 -16.04 -10.40 -2.28
C LEU A 130 -14.80 -9.52 -2.44
N VAL A 131 -14.88 -8.49 -3.28
CA VAL A 131 -13.71 -7.67 -3.58
C VAL A 131 -14.04 -6.18 -3.70
N LEU A 132 -13.29 -5.38 -2.95
CA LEU A 132 -13.18 -3.94 -3.08
C LEU A 132 -11.98 -3.64 -3.98
N TYR A 133 -12.24 -3.06 -5.16
CA TYR A 133 -11.19 -2.63 -6.06
C TYR A 133 -11.13 -1.11 -6.14
N VAL A 134 -9.97 -0.55 -5.78
CA VAL A 134 -9.68 0.88 -5.94
C VAL A 134 -8.71 1.05 -7.08
N LYS A 135 -9.17 1.68 -8.15
CA LYS A 135 -8.30 2.03 -9.27
C LYS A 135 -7.29 3.08 -8.78
N PRO A 136 -5.98 2.87 -8.96
CA PRO A 136 -5.00 3.91 -8.70
C PRO A 136 -5.39 5.19 -9.43
N SER A 137 -5.34 6.34 -8.73
CA SER A 137 -5.67 7.63 -9.34
C SER A 137 -4.74 7.86 -10.52
N ALA A 138 -5.28 7.78 -11.74
CA ALA A 138 -4.53 8.09 -12.96
C ALA A 138 -4.18 9.57 -13.08
N LYS A 139 -4.77 10.44 -12.24
CA LYS A 139 -4.39 11.84 -12.18
C LYS A 139 -3.19 11.98 -11.24
N PRO A 140 -2.04 12.48 -11.70
CA PRO A 140 -1.00 12.91 -10.78
C PRO A 140 -1.64 13.96 -9.87
N LYS A 141 -1.73 13.65 -8.57
CA LYS A 141 -2.00 14.69 -7.60
C LYS A 141 -0.82 15.66 -7.69
N PRO A 142 -1.05 16.99 -7.75
CA PRO A 142 0.06 17.93 -7.70
C PRO A 142 0.86 17.64 -6.42
N ILE A 143 2.14 17.35 -6.58
CA ILE A 143 3.04 17.07 -5.46
C ILE A 143 3.71 18.37 -5.05
N ALA A 144 4.12 18.48 -3.77
CA ALA A 144 4.78 19.69 -3.29
C ALA A 144 6.02 20.05 -4.14
N LEU A 145 6.68 19.06 -4.72
CA LEU A 145 7.83 19.22 -5.62
C LEU A 145 7.50 20.02 -6.88
N ASP A 146 6.26 19.98 -7.38
CA ASP A 146 5.86 20.71 -8.59
C ASP A 146 6.08 22.22 -8.43
N SER A 147 5.92 22.74 -7.20
CA SER A 147 6.14 24.16 -6.90
C SER A 147 7.61 24.60 -6.96
N PHE A 148 8.56 23.65 -6.94
CA PHE A 148 9.99 23.94 -7.03
C PHE A 148 10.52 23.94 -8.47
N PHE A 149 9.70 23.57 -9.46
CA PHE A 149 10.06 23.64 -10.88
C PHE A 149 9.65 24.99 -11.48
N ASP A 150 10.63 25.89 -11.64
CA ASP A 150 10.48 27.11 -12.45
C ASP A 150 10.92 26.88 -13.92
N GLU A 151 10.84 27.92 -14.76
CA GLU A 151 11.22 27.86 -16.18
C GLU A 151 12.67 27.44 -16.43
N GLN A 152 13.55 27.55 -15.44
CA GLN A 152 14.97 27.21 -15.56
C GLN A 152 15.34 25.91 -14.84
N THR A 153 14.44 25.34 -14.03
CA THR A 153 14.72 24.18 -13.19
C THR A 153 14.63 22.90 -14.01
N MET A 154 15.76 22.21 -14.14
CA MET A 154 15.87 20.98 -14.91
C MET A 154 15.61 19.73 -14.06
N SER A 155 16.04 19.75 -12.79
CA SER A 155 15.89 18.61 -11.88
C SER A 155 16.05 19.06 -10.43
N LEU A 156 15.36 18.37 -9.53
CA LEU A 156 15.54 18.51 -8.08
C LEU A 156 16.39 17.35 -7.56
N HIS A 157 17.28 17.65 -6.62
CA HIS A 157 18.18 16.69 -6.00
C HIS A 157 17.85 16.65 -4.51
N LEU A 158 17.25 15.55 -4.09
CA LEU A 158 16.85 15.30 -2.72
C LEU A 158 17.74 14.19 -2.16
N ARG A 159 18.41 14.47 -1.06
CA ARG A 159 19.22 13.49 -0.32
C ARG A 159 18.97 13.71 1.15
N GLU A 160 18.85 12.62 1.89
CA GLU A 160 18.72 12.64 3.34
C GLU A 160 19.85 13.47 3.98
N ASP A 161 19.51 14.24 5.01
CA ASP A 161 20.40 15.16 5.73
C ASP A 161 21.08 16.25 4.86
N VAL A 162 20.52 16.55 3.68
CA VAL A 162 21.01 17.62 2.80
C VAL A 162 19.87 18.54 2.41
N ALA A 163 20.16 19.84 2.38
CA ALA A 163 19.22 20.83 1.86
C ALA A 163 18.83 20.48 0.41
N PRO A 164 17.54 20.49 0.06
CA PRO A 164 17.09 20.30 -1.33
C PRO A 164 17.80 21.24 -2.30
N MET A 165 18.33 20.71 -3.40
CA MET A 165 19.01 21.50 -4.44
C MET A 165 18.26 21.45 -5.76
N ALA A 166 18.29 22.55 -6.52
CA ALA A 166 17.64 22.65 -7.82
C ALA A 166 18.71 22.90 -8.88
N LYS A 167 18.81 21.99 -9.85
CA LYS A 167 19.70 22.17 -11.00
C LYS A 167 19.03 23.13 -11.99
N LYS A 168 19.56 24.34 -12.13
CA LYS A 168 18.99 25.39 -12.98
C LYS A 168 19.88 25.76 -14.17
N GLY A 169 19.29 25.92 -15.35
CA GLY A 169 19.97 26.31 -16.58
C GLY A 169 19.57 25.44 -17.77
N VAL A 170 20.55 25.07 -18.60
CA VAL A 170 20.37 24.26 -19.81
C VAL A 170 21.38 23.11 -19.86
N PRO A 171 21.14 22.07 -20.68
CA PRO A 171 22.14 21.02 -20.90
C PRO A 171 23.49 21.62 -21.30
N GLY A 172 24.55 21.29 -20.55
CA GLY A 172 25.91 21.82 -20.77
C GLY A 172 26.22 23.16 -20.08
N ASN A 173 25.24 23.87 -19.51
CA ASN A 173 25.46 25.11 -18.75
C ASN A 173 24.40 25.29 -17.66
N TRP A 174 24.72 24.88 -16.44
CA TRP A 174 23.78 24.85 -15.31
C TRP A 174 24.52 25.02 -13.97
N ASN A 175 23.78 25.42 -12.93
CA ASN A 175 24.25 25.51 -11.55
C ASN A 175 23.27 24.81 -10.58
N PHE A 176 23.74 24.49 -9.38
CA PHE A 176 22.92 23.98 -8.26
C PHE A 176 22.48 25.11 -7.33
#